data_AF-A0A6G1JYS4-F1
#
_entry.id   AF-A0A6G1JYS4-F1
#
_cell.length_a   1.000
_cell.length_b   1.000
_cell.length_c   1.000
_cell.angle_alpha   90.00
_cell.angle_beta   90.00
_cell.angle_gamma   90.00
#
_symmetry.space_group_name_H-M   'P 1'
#
loop_
_entity.id
_entity.type
_entity.pdbx_description
1 polymer ?
#
loop_
_entity_poly.entity_id
_entity_poly.type
_entity_poly.pdbx_seq_one_letter_code
_entity_poly.pdbx_strand_id
1 'polypeptide(L)'
;ANDPNAKPLPPNVSATNATATSSKGSFDQILQESVEKGEALRVTQAPNRKGIWSRSQRPRDAAMVGPRFEQAIMEDQPRPLAAIELIHKQPVRWVKDRVVSCDGGGGPLGHPRIFINVDKPEICECTYCGLPFAHEHNRAHLESLPSTPYPLAPTGHPAEVSESQRITDEPLGQR
;
A
#
# COMPACT_ATOMS: atom_id res chain seq x y z
N ALA A 1 33.31 -15.62 10.78
CA ALA A 1 32.14 -15.97 9.96
C ALA A 1 32.61 -16.11 8.53
N ASN A 2 32.94 -17.32 8.09
CA ASN A 2 33.47 -17.59 6.76
C ASN A 2 32.71 -18.81 6.23
N ASP A 3 31.58 -18.56 5.57
CA ASP A 3 30.80 -19.62 4.93
C ASP A 3 31.43 -19.90 3.55
N PRO A 4 31.99 -21.11 3.32
CA PRO A 4 32.63 -21.46 2.06
C PRO A 4 31.65 -21.50 0.86
N ASN A 5 30.33 -21.43 1.11
CA ASN A 5 29.28 -21.37 0.10
C ASN A 5 28.57 -20.01 0.03
N ALA A 6 29.18 -18.95 0.55
CA ALA A 6 28.64 -17.60 0.40
C ALA A 6 28.47 -17.26 -1.09
N LYS A 7 27.22 -17.11 -1.54
CA LYS A 7 26.92 -16.66 -2.90
C LYS A 7 27.53 -15.27 -3.07
N PRO A 8 28.25 -14.99 -4.18
CA PRO A 8 28.74 -13.65 -4.45
C PRO A 8 27.54 -12.70 -4.46
N LEU A 9 27.70 -11.55 -3.80
CA LEU A 9 26.67 -10.51 -3.81
C LEU A 9 26.41 -10.11 -5.27
N PRO A 10 25.14 -9.98 -5.67
CA PRO A 10 24.83 -9.52 -7.02
C PRO A 10 25.47 -8.14 -7.25
N PRO A 11 25.95 -7.85 -8.46
CA PRO A 11 26.60 -6.57 -8.76
C PRO A 11 25.65 -5.44 -8.39
N ASN A 12 26.16 -4.48 -7.62
CA ASN A 12 25.39 -3.34 -7.15
C ASN A 12 25.20 -2.35 -8.30
N VAL A 13 24.10 -2.51 -9.04
CA VAL A 13 23.70 -1.55 -10.09
C VAL A 13 23.63 -0.11 -9.55
N SER A 14 23.42 0.06 -8.25
CA SER A 14 23.37 1.34 -7.52
C SER A 14 24.66 2.18 -7.59
N ALA A 15 25.82 1.58 -7.90
CA ALA A 15 27.08 2.34 -8.04
C ALA A 15 27.28 2.95 -9.43
N THR A 16 26.48 2.55 -10.42
CA THR A 16 26.71 2.92 -11.83
C THR A 16 26.45 4.39 -12.14
N ASN A 17 25.65 5.08 -11.32
CA ASN A 17 25.28 6.49 -11.47
C ASN A 17 25.92 7.43 -10.43
N ALA A 18 26.98 6.97 -9.74
CA ALA A 18 27.64 7.74 -8.69
C ALA A 18 28.34 9.01 -9.23
N THR A 19 28.73 9.01 -10.50
CA THR A 19 29.39 10.13 -11.17
C THR A 19 28.41 10.90 -12.05
N ALA A 20 28.45 12.23 -11.95
CA ALA A 20 27.72 13.14 -12.81
C ALA A 20 27.98 12.86 -14.30
N THR A 21 26.91 12.73 -15.08
CA THR A 21 26.99 12.69 -16.55
C THR A 21 26.84 14.08 -17.17
N SER A 22 27.28 14.25 -18.42
CA SER A 22 27.17 15.52 -19.15
C SER A 22 25.74 15.86 -19.59
N SER A 23 24.83 14.88 -19.55
CA SER A 23 23.43 15.02 -19.91
C SER A 23 22.58 15.54 -18.73
N LYS A 24 21.65 16.45 -19.04
CA LYS A 24 20.61 16.89 -18.11
C LYS A 24 19.42 15.94 -18.16
N GLY A 25 18.86 15.63 -16.99
CA GLY A 25 17.72 14.74 -16.79
C GLY A 25 16.35 15.40 -16.91
N SER A 26 15.33 14.68 -16.44
CA SER A 26 13.92 15.07 -16.48
C SER A 26 13.57 16.37 -15.74
N PHE A 27 14.52 16.97 -15.01
CA PHE A 27 14.35 18.22 -14.26
C PHE A 27 15.45 19.26 -14.55
N ASP A 28 16.10 19.19 -15.71
CA ASP A 28 17.25 20.02 -16.10
C ASP A 28 18.48 19.92 -15.17
N GLN A 29 18.47 18.94 -14.24
CA GLN A 29 19.56 18.64 -13.33
C GLN A 29 20.51 17.61 -13.95
N ILE A 30 21.75 17.63 -13.49
CA ILE A 30 22.76 16.62 -13.84
C ILE A 30 22.26 15.26 -13.36
N LEU A 31 22.30 14.27 -14.25
CA LEU A 31 21.94 12.89 -13.90
C LEU A 31 23.04 12.28 -13.03
N GLN A 32 22.78 12.22 -11.72
CA GLN A 32 23.62 11.64 -10.68
C GLN A 32 22.74 11.10 -9.54
N GLU A 33 23.01 9.88 -9.08
CA GLU A 33 22.32 9.27 -7.94
C GLU A 33 23.36 8.88 -6.87
N SER A 34 23.06 9.13 -5.60
CA SER A 34 23.92 8.63 -4.53
C SER A 34 23.75 7.12 -4.37
N VAL A 35 24.86 6.40 -4.15
CA VAL A 35 24.86 4.94 -4.07
C VAL A 35 23.95 4.45 -2.95
N GLU A 36 23.95 5.15 -1.81
CA GLU A 36 23.14 4.82 -0.64
C GLU A 36 21.64 5.00 -0.92
N LYS A 37 21.27 6.09 -1.59
CA LYS A 37 19.86 6.37 -1.94
C LYS A 37 19.38 5.38 -2.99
N GLY A 38 20.16 5.17 -4.06
CA GLY A 38 19.85 4.19 -5.11
C GLY A 38 19.65 2.78 -4.52
N GLU A 39 20.52 2.36 -3.60
CA GLU A 39 20.41 1.06 -2.94
C GLU A 39 19.17 0.95 -2.04
N ALA A 40 18.86 1.99 -1.26
CA ALA A 40 17.65 2.02 -0.45
C ALA A 40 16.38 1.88 -1.31
N LEU A 41 16.34 2.58 -2.45
CA LEU A 41 15.23 2.53 -3.41
C LEU A 41 15.15 1.22 -4.18
N ARG A 42 16.29 0.57 -4.43
CA ARG A 42 16.38 -0.72 -5.10
C ARG A 42 15.89 -1.87 -4.20
N VAL A 43 16.17 -1.80 -2.89
CA VAL A 43 15.84 -2.87 -1.95
C VAL A 43 14.40 -2.78 -1.42
N THR A 44 13.84 -1.58 -1.28
CA THR A 44 12.48 -1.39 -0.73
C THR A 44 11.39 -1.69 -1.75
N GLN A 45 10.50 -2.64 -1.47
CA GLN A 45 9.46 -3.08 -2.41
C GLN A 45 8.52 -1.93 -2.85
N ALA A 46 8.15 -1.06 -1.90
CA ALA A 46 7.37 0.16 -2.10
C ALA A 46 7.84 1.24 -1.10
N PRO A 47 7.52 2.53 -1.33
CA PRO A 47 7.97 3.61 -0.44
C PRO A 47 7.48 3.46 1.01
N ASN A 48 6.33 2.83 1.20
CA ASN A 48 5.70 2.56 2.51
C ASN A 48 5.86 1.10 2.98
N ARG A 49 6.53 0.22 2.21
CA ARG A 49 6.68 -1.19 2.56
C ARG A 49 7.99 -1.79 2.05
N LYS A 50 8.80 -2.34 2.96
CA LYS A 50 10.08 -2.97 2.60
C LYS A 50 9.91 -4.33 1.93
N GLY A 51 9.06 -5.20 2.49
CA GLY A 51 8.95 -6.61 2.09
C GLY A 51 7.82 -6.92 1.10
N ILE A 52 7.82 -8.15 0.61
CA ILE A 52 6.76 -8.70 -0.26
C ILE A 52 5.44 -8.89 0.52
N TRP A 53 4.32 -8.99 -0.20
CA TRP A 53 2.98 -9.22 0.34
C TRP A 53 2.22 -10.33 -0.40
N SER A 54 2.86 -11.02 -1.35
CA SER A 54 2.32 -12.22 -2.01
C SER A 54 3.39 -13.28 -2.12
N ARG A 55 2.99 -14.56 -2.03
CA ARG A 55 3.90 -15.72 -2.09
C ARG A 55 4.67 -15.80 -3.40
N SER A 56 4.05 -15.39 -4.51
CA SER A 56 4.66 -15.41 -5.84
C SER A 56 5.40 -14.12 -6.19
N GLN A 57 5.38 -13.10 -5.31
CA GLN A 57 6.04 -11.83 -5.56
C GLN A 57 7.56 -11.98 -5.39
N ARG A 58 8.32 -11.59 -6.41
CA ARG A 58 9.77 -11.49 -6.32
C ARG A 58 10.15 -10.25 -5.52
N PRO A 59 11.06 -10.36 -4.53
CA PRO A 59 11.53 -9.21 -3.79
C PRO A 59 12.35 -8.29 -4.72
N ARG A 60 12.23 -6.98 -4.50
CA ARG A 60 12.77 -5.95 -5.39
C ARG A 60 14.30 -6.02 -5.51
N ASP A 61 14.98 -6.33 -4.42
CA ASP A 61 16.43 -6.54 -4.37
C ASP A 61 16.95 -7.63 -5.32
N ALA A 62 16.13 -8.64 -5.62
CA ALA A 62 16.41 -9.71 -6.57
C ALA A 62 15.78 -9.47 -7.96
N ALA A 63 14.88 -8.51 -8.10
CA ALA A 63 14.23 -8.16 -9.37
C ALA A 63 14.99 -7.03 -10.10
N MET A 64 15.51 -6.06 -9.36
CA MET A 64 16.21 -4.87 -9.85
C MET A 64 17.72 -5.10 -9.87
N VAL A 65 18.15 -6.12 -10.62
CA VAL A 65 19.57 -6.50 -10.78
C VAL A 65 19.88 -6.82 -12.24
N GLY A 66 21.16 -6.68 -12.60
CA GLY A 66 21.69 -7.03 -13.92
C GLY A 66 21.71 -5.87 -14.92
N PRO A 67 22.15 -6.14 -16.16
CA PRO A 67 22.56 -5.09 -17.11
C PRO A 67 21.47 -4.08 -17.48
N ARG A 68 20.19 -4.46 -17.39
CA ARG A 68 19.08 -3.56 -17.69
C ARG A 68 18.90 -2.43 -16.68
N PHE A 69 19.47 -2.58 -15.48
CA PHE A 69 19.41 -1.57 -14.42
C PHE A 69 20.76 -0.88 -14.21
N GLU A 70 21.79 -1.26 -14.97
CA GLU A 70 23.03 -0.50 -15.02
C GLU A 70 22.77 0.85 -15.71
N GLN A 71 23.29 1.92 -15.13
CA GLN A 71 23.06 3.30 -15.57
C GLN A 71 21.58 3.74 -15.55
N ALA A 72 20.72 3.00 -14.84
CA ALA A 72 19.34 3.38 -14.60
C ALA A 72 19.21 4.07 -13.23
N ILE A 73 18.64 5.27 -13.20
CA ILE A 73 18.43 6.03 -11.95
C ILE A 73 17.20 5.48 -11.25
N MET A 74 17.37 4.97 -10.03
CA MET A 74 16.31 4.30 -9.28
C MET A 74 15.22 5.26 -8.80
N GLU A 75 15.58 6.52 -8.57
CA GLU A 75 14.64 7.59 -8.21
C GLU A 75 13.54 7.82 -9.26
N ASP A 76 13.89 7.74 -10.55
CA ASP A 76 12.97 8.00 -11.66
C ASP A 76 12.12 6.78 -12.05
N GLN A 77 12.43 5.60 -11.50
CA GLN A 77 11.67 4.39 -11.81
C GLN A 77 10.31 4.37 -11.08
N PRO A 78 9.25 3.83 -11.71
CA PRO A 78 7.93 3.73 -11.09
C PRO A 78 7.97 3.03 -9.73
N ARG A 79 7.47 3.72 -8.70
CA ARG A 79 7.48 3.23 -7.31
C ARG A 79 6.18 3.63 -6.57
N PRO A 80 5.03 3.06 -6.95
CA PRO A 80 3.76 3.36 -6.31
C PRO A 80 3.75 2.87 -4.85
N LEU A 81 2.86 3.47 -4.05
CA LEU A 81 2.60 3.03 -2.69
C LEU A 81 1.96 1.64 -2.68
N ALA A 82 2.32 0.82 -1.70
CA ALA A 82 1.68 -0.47 -1.47
C ALA A 82 0.30 -0.25 -0.85
N ALA A 83 -0.75 -0.62 -1.58
CA ALA A 83 -2.14 -0.46 -1.15
C ALA A 83 -2.45 -1.22 0.15
N ILE A 84 -1.78 -2.35 0.41
CA ILE A 84 -1.93 -3.12 1.65
C ILE A 84 -1.63 -2.26 2.89
N GLU A 85 -0.64 -1.37 2.86
CA GLU A 85 -0.37 -0.51 4.02
C GLU A 85 -1.39 0.61 4.15
N LEU A 86 -1.91 1.11 3.02
CA LEU A 86 -2.88 2.20 2.98
C LEU A 86 -4.26 1.75 3.47
N ILE A 87 -4.68 0.52 3.15
CA ILE A 87 -5.98 0.01 3.60
C ILE A 87 -5.99 -0.24 5.12
N HIS A 88 -4.88 -0.68 5.71
CA HIS A 88 -4.75 -0.81 7.17
C HIS A 88 -4.66 0.54 7.92
N LYS A 89 -4.65 1.68 7.20
CA LYS A 89 -4.86 3.00 7.82
C LYS A 89 -6.34 3.38 7.91
N GLN A 90 -7.23 2.67 7.22
CA GLN A 90 -8.66 2.98 7.29
C GLN A 90 -9.24 2.60 8.65
N PRO A 91 -10.00 3.49 9.29
CA PRO A 91 -10.70 3.15 10.51
C PRO A 91 -11.84 2.18 10.24
N VAL A 92 -12.13 1.33 11.22
CA VAL A 92 -13.32 0.46 11.23
C VAL A 92 -14.58 1.32 11.19
N ARG A 93 -15.46 1.02 10.23
CA ARG A 93 -16.78 1.65 10.11
C ARG A 93 -17.77 0.89 10.97
N TRP A 94 -18.25 1.55 12.00
CA TRP A 94 -19.22 0.99 12.93
C TRP A 94 -20.63 1.08 12.36
N VAL A 95 -21.34 -0.04 12.34
CA VAL A 95 -22.71 -0.12 11.83
C VAL A 95 -23.65 -0.70 12.89
N LYS A 96 -24.90 -0.26 12.84
CA LYS A 96 -25.98 -0.74 13.73
C LYS A 96 -26.74 -1.93 13.17
N ASP A 97 -26.70 -2.09 11.86
CA ASP A 97 -27.38 -3.17 11.15
C ASP A 97 -26.48 -4.39 11.04
N ARG A 98 -27.11 -5.57 11.04
CA ARG A 98 -26.47 -6.89 10.90
C ARG A 98 -25.81 -7.11 9.53
N VAL A 99 -26.27 -6.37 8.52
CA VAL A 99 -25.80 -6.45 7.15
C VAL A 99 -25.54 -5.04 6.62
N VAL A 100 -24.35 -4.80 6.08
CA VAL A 100 -23.98 -3.52 5.46
C VAL A 100 -23.89 -3.66 3.94
N SER A 101 -24.37 -2.67 3.20
CA SER A 101 -24.16 -2.59 1.76
C SER A 101 -22.93 -1.75 1.43
N CYS A 102 -22.02 -2.28 0.62
CA CYS A 102 -20.85 -1.56 0.12
C CYS A 102 -20.83 -1.59 -1.41
N ASP A 103 -20.71 -0.42 -2.04
CA ASP A 103 -20.54 -0.23 -3.48
C ASP A 103 -19.25 0.53 -3.82
N GLY A 104 -18.37 0.76 -2.83
CA GLY A 104 -17.08 1.42 -3.03
C GLY A 104 -17.18 2.94 -3.23
N GLY A 105 -18.36 3.54 -3.04
CA GLY A 105 -18.57 4.97 -3.23
C GLY A 105 -18.73 5.38 -4.68
N GLY A 106 -19.22 6.60 -4.92
CA GLY A 106 -19.35 7.12 -6.28
C GLY A 106 -20.44 6.46 -7.15
N GLY A 107 -21.29 5.60 -6.57
CA GLY A 107 -22.31 4.85 -7.31
C GLY A 107 -21.70 3.95 -8.39
N PRO A 108 -21.96 4.19 -9.69
CA PRO A 108 -21.40 3.38 -10.78
C PRO A 108 -19.88 3.49 -10.94
N LEU A 109 -19.23 4.48 -10.30
CA LEU A 109 -17.77 4.64 -10.33
C LEU A 109 -17.04 3.73 -9.32
N GLY A 110 -17.78 3.08 -8.42
CA GLY A 110 -17.25 2.14 -7.45
C GLY A 110 -17.21 0.70 -7.99
N HIS A 111 -17.48 -0.25 -7.10
CA HIS A 111 -17.58 -1.67 -7.43
C HIS A 111 -19.03 -2.16 -7.36
N PRO A 112 -19.36 -3.36 -7.89
CA PRO A 112 -20.69 -3.92 -7.73
C PRO A 112 -21.12 -3.94 -6.26
N ARG A 113 -22.35 -3.50 -5.99
CA ARG A 113 -22.88 -3.49 -4.63
C ARG A 113 -22.88 -4.89 -4.06
N ILE A 114 -22.21 -5.07 -2.92
CA ILE A 114 -22.24 -6.29 -2.12
C ILE A 114 -22.86 -6.04 -0.75
N PHE A 115 -23.30 -7.11 -0.12
CA PHE A 115 -23.84 -7.12 1.23
C PHE A 115 -22.93 -7.95 2.12
N ILE A 116 -22.44 -7.36 3.20
CA ILE A 116 -21.45 -7.95 4.11
C ILE A 116 -22.16 -8.22 5.44
N ASN A 117 -22.08 -9.46 5.92
CA ASN A 117 -22.58 -9.83 7.24
C ASN A 117 -21.57 -9.42 8.32
N VAL A 118 -22.03 -8.64 9.31
CA VAL A 118 -21.21 -8.13 10.42
C VAL A 118 -21.66 -8.65 11.79
N ASP A 119 -22.54 -9.67 11.83
CA ASP A 119 -23.07 -10.23 13.09
C ASP A 119 -21.99 -10.80 14.01
N LYS A 120 -20.91 -11.32 13.42
CA LYS A 120 -19.81 -11.94 14.16
C LYS A 120 -19.00 -10.89 14.92
N PRO A 121 -18.38 -11.25 16.06
CA PRO A 121 -17.52 -10.37 16.84
C PRO A 121 -16.13 -10.20 16.18
N GLU A 122 -16.11 -9.88 14.90
CA GLU A 122 -14.90 -9.68 14.09
C GLU A 122 -15.05 -8.44 13.20
N ILE A 123 -13.93 -7.96 12.67
CA ILE A 123 -13.94 -6.91 11.65
C ILE A 123 -14.13 -7.61 10.30
N CYS A 124 -15.22 -7.29 9.62
CA CYS A 124 -15.55 -7.84 8.31
C CYS A 124 -15.16 -6.84 7.22
N GLU A 125 -14.36 -7.29 6.26
CA GLU A 125 -13.86 -6.45 5.18
C GLU A 125 -14.67 -6.60 3.88
N CYS A 126 -14.80 -5.51 3.13
CA CYS A 126 -15.31 -5.56 1.77
C CYS A 126 -14.31 -6.27 0.86
N THR A 127 -14.76 -7.28 0.11
CA THR A 127 -13.91 -8.08 -0.78
C THR A 127 -13.40 -7.33 -2.02
N TYR A 128 -13.95 -6.14 -2.30
CA TYR A 128 -13.50 -5.29 -3.41
C TYR A 128 -12.54 -4.20 -2.93
N CYS A 129 -13.01 -3.29 -2.09
CA CYS A 129 -12.24 -2.12 -1.67
C CYS A 129 -11.42 -2.34 -0.39
N GLY A 130 -11.64 -3.43 0.35
CA GLY A 130 -10.95 -3.74 1.60
C GLY A 130 -11.39 -2.90 2.79
N LEU A 131 -12.44 -2.08 2.66
CA LEU A 131 -12.93 -1.25 3.76
C LEU A 131 -13.39 -2.13 4.95
N PRO A 132 -12.94 -1.83 6.18
CA PRO A 132 -13.33 -2.59 7.36
C PRO A 132 -14.67 -2.12 7.94
N PHE A 133 -15.55 -3.06 8.26
CA PHE A 133 -16.83 -2.85 8.92
C PHE A 133 -16.94 -3.71 10.18
N ALA A 134 -17.63 -3.22 11.19
CA ALA A 134 -17.96 -4.01 12.38
C ALA A 134 -19.28 -3.56 12.99
N HIS A 135 -19.99 -4.50 13.62
CA HIS A 135 -21.24 -4.20 14.28
C HIS A 135 -21.01 -3.54 15.65
N GLU A 136 -21.74 -2.46 15.96
CA GLU A 136 -21.60 -1.69 17.21
C GLU A 136 -21.78 -2.57 18.46
N HIS A 137 -22.66 -3.56 18.43
CA HIS A 137 -22.85 -4.52 19.53
C HIS A 137 -21.56 -5.25 19.93
N ASN A 138 -20.66 -5.50 18.98
CA ASN A 138 -19.42 -6.23 19.20
C ASN A 138 -18.24 -5.30 19.55
N ARG A 139 -18.49 -3.99 19.68
CA ARG A 139 -17.45 -2.97 19.91
C ARG A 139 -16.63 -3.21 21.17
N ALA A 140 -17.30 -3.50 22.28
CA ALA A 140 -16.61 -3.77 23.56
C ALA A 140 -15.68 -4.98 23.47
N HIS A 141 -16.05 -6.00 22.70
CA HIS A 141 -15.18 -7.15 22.46
C HIS A 141 -13.96 -6.76 21.63
N LEU A 142 -14.16 -6.05 20.51
CA LEU A 142 -13.08 -5.63 19.62
C LEU A 142 -12.10 -4.67 20.30
N GLU A 143 -12.59 -3.76 21.16
CA GLU A 143 -11.76 -2.85 21.97
C GLU A 143 -10.99 -3.59 23.08
N SER A 144 -11.47 -4.77 23.52
CA SER A 144 -10.77 -5.61 24.50
C SER A 144 -9.59 -6.40 23.92
N LEU A 145 -9.52 -6.53 22.59
CA LEU A 145 -8.44 -7.26 21.94
C LEU A 145 -7.11 -6.49 22.07
N PRO A 146 -5.97 -7.18 22.27
CA PRO A 146 -4.68 -6.52 22.45
C PRO A 146 -4.23 -5.76 21.19
N SER A 147 -4.68 -6.19 20.01
CA SER A 147 -4.42 -5.54 18.73
C SER A 147 -5.48 -5.96 17.72
N THR A 148 -5.89 -5.01 16.88
CA THR A 148 -6.78 -5.24 15.73
C THR A 148 -6.04 -4.94 14.43
N PRO A 149 -6.37 -5.62 13.32
CA PRO A 149 -5.75 -5.34 12.02
C PRO A 149 -5.96 -3.90 11.53
N TYR A 150 -7.11 -3.32 11.88
CA TYR A 150 -7.51 -1.97 11.48
C TYR A 150 -7.70 -1.07 12.72
N PRO A 151 -7.39 0.24 12.63
CA PRO A 151 -7.70 1.21 13.68
C PRO A 151 -9.19 1.24 14.01
N LEU A 152 -9.56 1.21 15.29
CA LEU A 152 -10.97 1.25 15.70
C LEU A 152 -11.60 2.65 15.66
N ALA A 153 -10.76 3.68 15.55
CA ALA A 153 -11.14 5.09 15.45
C ALA A 153 -10.31 5.80 14.36
N PRO A 154 -10.81 6.89 13.78
CA PRO A 154 -10.06 7.69 12.80
C PRO A 154 -8.73 8.18 13.39
N THR A 155 -7.65 8.05 12.62
CA THR A 155 -6.31 8.51 13.04
C THR A 155 -5.95 9.86 12.42
N GLY A 156 -6.75 10.36 11.47
CA GLY A 156 -6.48 11.59 10.72
C GLY A 156 -5.38 11.40 9.67
N HIS A 157 -5.07 10.16 9.29
CA HIS A 157 -4.08 9.87 8.28
C HIS A 157 -4.56 10.32 6.89
N PRO A 158 -3.71 10.93 6.04
CA PRO A 158 -4.14 11.49 4.74
C PRO A 158 -4.66 10.45 3.74
N ALA A 159 -4.39 9.17 3.99
CA ALA A 159 -4.93 8.08 3.19
C ALA A 159 -6.35 7.68 3.60
N GLU A 160 -6.86 8.13 4.76
CA GLU A 160 -8.21 7.83 5.22
C GLU A 160 -9.26 8.36 4.25
N VAL A 161 -10.26 7.54 3.95
CA VAL A 161 -11.39 7.92 3.10
C VAL A 161 -12.62 8.17 3.97
N SER A 162 -13.37 9.23 3.64
CA SER A 162 -14.61 9.57 4.34
C SER A 162 -15.58 8.40 4.38
N GLU A 163 -16.35 8.30 5.47
CA GLU A 163 -17.38 7.27 5.61
C GLU A 163 -18.43 7.38 4.49
N SER A 164 -18.89 8.59 4.22
CA SER A 164 -19.65 8.91 3.01
C SER A 164 -18.69 9.14 1.83
N GLN A 165 -18.55 8.13 0.98
CA GLN A 165 -17.87 8.27 -0.32
C GLN A 165 -18.84 8.73 -1.42
N ARG A 166 -19.93 9.41 -1.02
CA ARG A 166 -20.85 10.02 -1.97
C ARG A 166 -20.22 11.32 -2.48
N ILE A 167 -20.23 11.49 -3.79
CA ILE A 167 -19.77 12.72 -4.47
C ILE A 167 -20.83 13.82 -4.30
N THR A 168 -22.11 13.43 -4.09
CA THR A 168 -23.26 14.32 -3.93
C THR A 168 -24.18 13.83 -2.81
N ASP A 169 -24.76 14.76 -2.05
CA ASP A 169 -25.75 14.44 -0.99
C ASP A 169 -27.14 14.08 -1.53
N GLU A 170 -27.36 14.21 -2.84
CA GLU A 170 -28.66 13.89 -3.46
C GLU A 170 -29.01 12.39 -3.34
N PRO A 171 -30.27 12.05 -2.99
CA PRO A 171 -30.71 10.66 -2.78
C PRO A 171 -30.57 9.76 -4.02
N LEU A 172 -30.51 10.35 -5.21
CA LEU A 172 -30.40 9.68 -6.50
C LEU A 172 -29.22 10.16 -7.35
N GLY A 173 -28.39 11.09 -6.87
CA GLY A 173 -27.33 11.73 -7.67
C GLY A 173 -26.24 10.77 -8.17
N GLN A 174 -26.25 9.52 -7.71
CA GLN A 174 -25.28 8.48 -8.08
C GLN A 174 -25.95 7.15 -8.49
N ARG A 175 -27.24 7.18 -8.86
CA ARG A 175 -27.92 6.00 -9.43
C ARG A 175 -27.92 6.04 -10.95
#